data_AF-A0A9D1IMZ3-F1
#
_entry.id   AF-A0A9D1IMZ3-F1
#
_cell.length_a   1.000
_cell.length_b   1.000
_cell.length_c   1.000
_cell.angle_alpha   90.00
_cell.angle_beta   90.00
_cell.angle_gamma   90.00
#
_symmetry.space_group_name_H-M   'P 1'
#
loop_
_entity.id
_entity.type
_entity.pdbx_description
1 polymer ?
#
loop_
_entity_poly.entity_id
_entity_poly.type
_entity_poly.pdbx_seq_one_letter_code
_entity_poly.pdbx_strand_id
1 'polypeptide(L)'
;TQESIDSYLRFPFRQTTVIPEINNDCEFMGWASLSPKKYSAAHTFFSWLAPKSKKYRFDAKINGSERAIIMAGEYDKVFPMDIYAEYLIKAIIARDIDKMEQLGIYEVVPEDFALCEFIDTSKLPLQEIVKNGLEYLRKELS
;
A
#
# COMPACT_ATOMS: atom_id res chain seq x y z
N THR A 1 0.86 -13.06 -3.16
CA THR A 1 1.77 -14.14 -3.62
C THR A 1 1.07 -14.92 -4.71
N GLN A 2 1.67 -15.10 -5.88
CA GLN A 2 1.15 -16.03 -6.88
C GLN A 2 1.45 -17.45 -6.36
N GLU A 3 0.44 -18.11 -5.81
CA GLU A 3 0.56 -19.50 -5.37
C GLU A 3 0.09 -20.44 -6.49
N SER A 4 0.69 -21.62 -6.58
CA SER A 4 0.28 -22.67 -7.52
C SER A 4 -1.12 -23.18 -7.18
N ILE A 5 -1.82 -23.73 -8.17
CA ILE A 5 -3.22 -24.20 -8.07
C ILE A 5 -3.40 -25.29 -6.99
N ASP A 6 -2.35 -26.05 -6.67
CA ASP A 6 -2.35 -27.12 -5.65
C ASP A 6 -1.95 -26.65 -4.23
N SER A 7 -1.89 -25.34 -4.00
CA SER A 7 -1.55 -24.78 -2.68
C SER A 7 -2.71 -24.88 -1.69
N TYR A 8 -2.38 -24.98 -0.40
CA TYR A 8 -3.34 -25.01 0.71
C TYR A 8 -3.29 -23.72 1.52
N LEU A 9 -4.42 -23.34 2.12
CA LEU A 9 -4.50 -22.19 3.01
C LEU A 9 -3.63 -22.43 4.26
N ARG A 10 -2.58 -21.63 4.43
CA ARG A 10 -1.70 -21.69 5.60
C ARG A 10 -2.32 -20.93 6.77
N PHE A 11 -2.14 -21.45 7.99
CA PHE A 11 -2.43 -20.69 9.21
C PHE A 11 -1.49 -19.45 9.28
N PRO A 12 -1.96 -18.23 9.66
CA PRO A 12 -3.24 -17.88 10.28
C PRO A 12 -4.35 -17.41 9.32
N PHE A 13 -4.16 -17.50 8.01
CA PHE A 13 -5.11 -16.97 7.03
C PHE A 13 -6.42 -17.78 7.02
N ARG A 14 -7.57 -17.09 6.89
CA ARG A 14 -8.92 -17.69 6.91
C ARG A 14 -9.78 -17.34 5.69
N GLN A 15 -9.28 -16.49 4.80
CA GLN A 15 -10.00 -16.02 3.62
C GLN A 15 -9.09 -16.11 2.40
N THR A 16 -9.68 -16.49 1.27
CA THR A 16 -9.04 -16.46 -0.04
C THR A 16 -9.82 -15.49 -0.92
N THR A 17 -9.12 -14.52 -1.50
CA THR A 17 -9.70 -13.55 -2.44
C THR A 17 -9.04 -13.72 -3.80
N VAL A 18 -9.84 -13.86 -4.85
CA VAL A 18 -9.36 -13.96 -6.22
C VAL A 18 -9.53 -12.61 -6.90
N ILE A 19 -8.43 -12.08 -7.44
CA ILE A 19 -8.40 -10.78 -8.13
C ILE A 19 -8.03 -11.04 -9.60
N PRO A 20 -8.73 -10.43 -10.57
CA PRO A 20 -8.39 -10.57 -11.97
C PRO A 20 -7.07 -9.85 -12.30
N GLU A 21 -6.19 -10.54 -13.02
CA GLU A 21 -4.97 -9.95 -13.60
C GLU A 21 -5.29 -9.48 -15.03
N ILE A 22 -5.44 -8.18 -15.21
CA ILE A 22 -5.80 -7.59 -16.50
C ILE A 22 -4.51 -7.13 -17.21
N ASN A 23 -4.05 -7.91 -18.18
CA ASN A 23 -2.80 -7.64 -18.90
C ASN A 23 -2.93 -6.67 -20.10
N ASN A 24 -4.11 -6.53 -20.72
CA ASN A 24 -4.21 -5.93 -22.06
C ASN A 24 -5.24 -4.80 -22.24
N ASP A 25 -5.79 -4.24 -21.16
CA ASP A 25 -6.71 -3.09 -21.29
C ASP A 25 -5.92 -1.77 -21.41
N CYS A 26 -5.71 -1.33 -22.65
CA CYS A 26 -5.25 0.02 -22.97
C CYS A 26 -6.40 1.01 -22.77
N GLU A 27 -6.34 1.80 -21.70
CA GLU A 27 -7.30 2.87 -21.48
C GLU A 27 -6.94 4.13 -22.27
N PHE A 28 -7.95 4.79 -22.83
CA PHE A 28 -7.81 6.10 -23.45
C PHE A 28 -7.17 7.09 -22.45
N MET A 29 -6.03 7.70 -22.86
CA MET A 29 -5.20 8.60 -22.04
C MET A 29 -4.52 7.98 -20.80
N GLY A 30 -4.53 6.66 -20.62
CA GLY A 30 -3.72 5.96 -19.60
C GLY A 30 -3.88 6.52 -18.18
N TRP A 31 -2.81 7.14 -17.64
CA TRP A 31 -2.79 7.76 -16.31
C TRP A 31 -3.63 9.05 -16.23
N ALA A 32 -3.83 9.74 -17.35
CA ALA A 32 -4.61 10.97 -17.46
C ALA A 32 -6.09 10.71 -17.86
N SER A 33 -6.50 9.45 -17.89
CA SER A 33 -7.89 9.07 -18.16
C SER A 33 -8.83 9.74 -17.15
N LEU A 34 -9.89 10.41 -17.60
CA LEU A 34 -10.91 11.01 -16.72
C LEU A 34 -12.06 10.03 -16.40
N SER A 35 -11.81 8.72 -16.52
CA SER A 35 -12.85 7.70 -16.40
C SER A 35 -13.49 7.72 -15.01
N PRO A 36 -14.81 7.97 -14.90
CA PRO A 36 -15.50 7.98 -13.60
C PRO A 36 -15.63 6.58 -13.00
N LYS A 37 -15.22 5.52 -13.72
CA LYS A 37 -15.26 4.13 -13.27
C LYS A 37 -14.16 3.80 -12.25
N LYS A 38 -13.07 4.57 -12.21
CA LYS A 38 -11.93 4.32 -11.33
C LYS A 38 -12.15 4.86 -9.93
N TYR A 39 -11.66 4.11 -8.95
CA TYR A 39 -11.58 4.58 -7.57
C TYR A 39 -10.48 5.63 -7.43
N SER A 40 -10.71 6.64 -6.59
CA SER A 40 -9.74 7.71 -6.30
C SER A 40 -9.84 8.13 -4.84
N ALA A 41 -8.75 7.98 -4.08
CA ALA A 41 -8.68 8.50 -2.71
C ALA A 41 -8.42 10.01 -2.69
N ALA A 42 -7.48 10.49 -3.52
CA ALA A 42 -7.10 11.89 -3.63
C ALA A 42 -8.05 12.75 -4.49
N HIS A 43 -9.22 12.23 -4.89
CA HIS A 43 -10.23 12.93 -5.69
C HIS A 43 -9.73 13.44 -7.06
N THR A 44 -8.71 12.79 -7.64
CA THR A 44 -8.15 13.11 -8.96
C THR A 44 -9.05 12.67 -10.12
N PHE A 45 -9.92 11.69 -9.89
CA PHE A 45 -10.93 11.26 -10.85
C PHE A 45 -12.32 11.80 -10.45
N PHE A 46 -13.21 11.99 -11.43
CA PHE A 46 -14.60 12.43 -11.20
C PHE A 46 -15.49 11.38 -10.50
N SER A 47 -14.91 10.31 -9.95
CA SER A 47 -15.65 9.28 -9.23
C SER A 47 -16.28 9.79 -7.92
N TRP A 48 -15.80 10.90 -7.36
CA TRP A 48 -16.43 11.57 -6.22
C TRP A 48 -17.85 12.11 -6.52
N LEU A 49 -18.15 12.46 -7.78
CA LEU A 49 -19.49 12.90 -8.19
C LEU A 49 -20.50 11.75 -8.32
N ALA A 50 -20.02 10.50 -8.28
CA ALA A 50 -20.88 9.33 -8.39
C ALA A 50 -21.53 8.99 -7.02
N PRO A 51 -22.70 8.32 -7.00
CA PRO A 51 -23.35 7.94 -5.76
C PRO A 51 -22.44 7.05 -4.89
N LYS A 52 -22.47 7.27 -3.57
CA LYS A 52 -21.68 6.50 -2.59
C LYS A 52 -21.94 4.98 -2.62
N SER A 53 -23.06 4.55 -3.19
CA SER A 53 -23.42 3.14 -3.38
C SER A 53 -22.72 2.46 -4.56
N LYS A 54 -21.88 3.19 -5.31
CA LYS A 54 -21.16 2.64 -6.46
C LYS A 54 -20.19 1.56 -6.03
N LYS A 55 -20.35 0.37 -6.60
CA LYS A 55 -19.40 -0.75 -6.44
C LYS A 55 -18.25 -0.57 -7.44
N TYR A 56 -17.03 -0.64 -6.94
CA TYR A 56 -15.80 -0.66 -7.74
C TYR A 56 -15.36 -2.11 -7.95
N ARG A 57 -14.87 -2.42 -9.16
CA ARG A 57 -14.25 -3.70 -9.46
C ARG A 57 -12.73 -3.47 -9.51
N PHE A 58 -12.03 -4.04 -8.54
CA PHE A 58 -10.57 -3.93 -8.46
C PHE A 58 -9.90 -5.02 -9.31
N ASP A 59 -8.79 -4.66 -9.92
CA ASP A 59 -7.88 -5.47 -10.70
C ASP A 59 -6.47 -5.39 -10.11
N ALA A 60 -5.59 -6.33 -10.48
CA ALA A 60 -4.20 -6.33 -10.02
C ALA A 60 -3.29 -5.29 -10.73
N LYS A 61 -3.87 -4.40 -11.54
CA LYS A 61 -3.13 -3.46 -12.39
C LYS A 61 -2.63 -2.26 -11.57
N ILE A 62 -1.34 -1.97 -11.69
CA ILE A 62 -0.75 -0.75 -11.12
C ILE A 62 -1.17 0.45 -11.97
N ASN A 63 -2.04 1.30 -11.42
CA ASN A 63 -2.53 2.52 -12.07
C ASN A 63 -1.64 3.72 -11.77
N GLY A 64 -0.39 3.69 -12.24
CA GLY A 64 0.59 4.76 -12.01
C GLY A 64 2.02 4.26 -12.18
N SER A 65 2.98 5.04 -11.68
CA SER A 65 4.39 4.68 -11.59
C SER A 65 4.89 4.95 -10.18
N GLU A 66 6.00 4.33 -9.80
CA GLU A 66 6.70 4.66 -8.57
C GLU A 66 7.13 6.13 -8.57
N ARG A 67 7.00 6.80 -7.42
CA ARG A 67 7.41 8.20 -7.20
C ARG A 67 8.02 8.37 -5.81
N ALA A 68 8.75 9.45 -5.60
CA ALA A 68 9.29 9.79 -4.28
C ALA A 68 8.17 10.08 -3.27
N ILE A 69 8.40 9.75 -1.99
CA ILE A 69 7.44 10.00 -0.90
C ILE A 69 7.40 11.49 -0.56
N ILE A 70 6.20 12.07 -0.67
CA ILE A 70 5.89 13.42 -0.22
C ILE A 70 5.24 13.32 1.16
N MET A 71 5.65 14.16 2.10
CA MET A 71 5.07 14.22 3.44
C MET A 71 3.74 15.00 3.41
N ALA A 72 2.68 14.34 2.97
CA ALA A 72 1.36 14.94 2.78
C ALA A 72 0.35 14.50 3.85
N GLY A 73 0.75 13.67 4.81
CA GLY A 73 -0.13 13.09 5.83
C GLY A 73 -1.21 12.21 5.22
N GLU A 74 -0.93 11.53 4.10
CA GLU A 74 -1.84 10.57 3.47
C GLU A 74 -1.93 9.30 4.29
N TYR A 75 -0.80 8.76 4.76
CA TYR A 75 -0.78 7.51 5.51
C TYR A 75 -1.42 7.67 6.90
N ASP A 76 -1.11 8.78 7.58
CA ASP A 76 -1.61 9.07 8.93
C ASP A 76 -3.15 9.16 9.01
N LYS A 77 -3.84 9.41 7.88
CA LYS A 77 -5.32 9.44 7.81
C LYS A 77 -5.96 8.06 7.90
N VAL A 78 -5.24 7.00 7.54
CA VAL A 78 -5.77 5.64 7.46
C VAL A 78 -5.03 4.66 8.37
N PHE A 79 -3.90 5.07 8.93
CA PHE A 79 -3.13 4.23 9.82
C PHE A 79 -3.92 3.97 11.12
N PRO A 80 -3.99 2.71 11.59
CA PRO A 80 -4.86 2.35 12.72
C PRO A 80 -4.28 2.74 14.09
N MET A 81 -3.00 3.07 14.17
CA MET A 81 -2.27 3.38 15.40
C MET A 81 -1.82 4.85 15.42
N ASP A 82 -1.53 5.38 16.60
CA ASP A 82 -1.05 6.76 16.78
C ASP A 82 0.47 6.84 16.56
N ILE A 83 0.89 6.61 15.31
CA ILE A 83 2.29 6.64 14.88
C ILE A 83 2.37 7.47 13.60
N TYR A 84 3.45 8.24 13.46
CA TYR A 84 3.78 8.96 12.23
C TYR A 84 4.28 8.00 11.14
N ALA A 85 3.35 7.37 10.42
CA ALA A 85 3.63 6.32 9.45
C ALA A 85 4.53 6.80 8.30
N GLU A 86 4.32 8.01 7.79
CA GLU A 86 5.16 8.56 6.71
C GLU A 86 6.62 8.75 7.15
N TYR A 87 6.82 9.22 8.38
CA TYR A 87 8.15 9.42 8.97
C TYR A 87 8.83 8.10 9.26
N LEU A 88 8.08 7.11 9.74
CA LEU A 88 8.60 5.77 10.00
C LEU A 88 9.09 5.12 8.70
N ILE A 89 8.30 5.18 7.62
CA ILE A 89 8.70 4.66 6.31
C ILE A 89 9.96 5.37 5.79
N LYS A 90 10.07 6.69 5.92
CA LYS A 90 11.30 7.40 5.52
C LYS A 90 12.51 7.02 6.37
N ALA A 91 12.33 6.82 7.67
CA ALA A 91 13.40 6.36 8.56
C ALA A 91 13.90 4.97 8.16
N ILE A 92 12.98 4.06 7.80
CA ILE A 92 13.31 2.71 7.30
C ILE A 92 14.09 2.79 5.99
N ILE A 93 13.66 3.61 5.02
CA ILE A 93 14.37 3.79 3.75
C ILE A 93 15.76 4.39 3.98
N ALA A 94 15.88 5.33 4.92
CA ALA A 94 17.15 5.94 5.30
C ALA A 94 18.05 5.02 6.14
N ARG A 95 17.53 3.87 6.62
CA ARG A 95 18.20 2.93 7.54
C ARG A 95 18.68 3.60 8.83
N ASP A 96 17.91 4.55 9.35
CA ASP A 96 18.22 5.29 10.57
C ASP A 96 17.56 4.61 11.79
N ILE A 97 18.34 3.80 12.51
CA ILE A 97 17.84 2.95 13.61
C ILE A 97 17.27 3.79 14.75
N ASP A 98 17.98 4.83 15.17
CA ASP A 98 17.55 5.68 16.28
C ASP A 98 16.16 6.30 16.01
N LYS A 99 15.93 6.76 14.77
CA LYS A 99 14.63 7.29 14.37
C LYS A 99 13.56 6.21 14.24
N MET A 100 13.91 5.03 13.72
CA MET A 100 12.98 3.91 13.63
C MET A 100 12.46 3.50 15.01
N GLU A 101 13.34 3.43 16.00
CA GLU A 101 12.97 3.12 17.39
C GLU A 101 12.11 4.22 18.02
N GLN A 102 12.49 5.49 17.86
CA GLN A 102 11.71 6.63 18.35
C GLN A 102 10.30 6.70 17.78
N LEU A 103 10.13 6.25 16.53
CA LEU A 103 8.84 6.22 15.83
C LEU A 103 8.06 4.93 16.08
N GLY A 104 8.56 4.01 16.91
CA GLY A 104 7.80 2.84 17.34
C GLY A 104 7.81 1.66 16.35
N ILE A 105 8.93 1.41 15.66
CA ILE A 105 9.04 0.29 14.70
C ILE A 105 8.76 -1.10 15.31
N TYR A 106 8.90 -1.26 16.63
CA TYR A 106 8.61 -2.53 17.31
C TYR A 106 7.12 -2.82 17.49
N GLU A 107 6.27 -1.81 17.37
CA GLU A 107 4.83 -1.94 17.55
C GLU A 107 4.10 -2.32 16.26
N VAL A 108 4.78 -2.19 15.12
CA VAL A 108 4.16 -2.34 13.80
C VAL A 108 4.48 -3.69 13.17
N VAL A 109 3.52 -4.21 12.41
CA VAL A 109 3.73 -5.34 11.49
C VAL A 109 3.55 -4.90 10.03
N PRO A 110 4.15 -5.59 9.05
CA PRO A 110 3.99 -5.24 7.64
C PRO A 110 2.52 -5.09 7.22
N GLU A 111 1.64 -5.95 7.72
CA GLU A 111 0.22 -5.99 7.39
C GLU A 111 -0.54 -4.71 7.78
N ASP A 112 -0.08 -3.97 8.79
CA ASP A 112 -0.69 -2.70 9.21
C ASP A 112 -0.59 -1.62 8.11
N PHE A 113 0.40 -1.75 7.23
CA PHE A 113 0.62 -0.83 6.11
C PHE A 113 -0.15 -1.21 4.85
N ALA A 114 -0.92 -2.30 4.83
CA ALA A 114 -1.66 -2.74 3.66
C ALA A 114 -2.67 -1.69 3.16
N LEU A 115 -3.36 -1.00 4.09
CA LEU A 115 -4.29 0.07 3.73
C LEU A 115 -3.55 1.34 3.27
N CYS A 116 -2.40 1.64 3.87
CA CYS A 116 -1.55 2.76 3.46
C CYS A 116 -1.02 2.56 2.04
N GLU A 117 -0.57 1.34 1.71
CA GLU A 117 -0.09 0.98 0.37
C GLU A 117 -1.19 1.12 -0.69
N PHE A 118 -2.43 0.79 -0.34
CA PHE A 118 -3.57 0.93 -1.24
C PHE A 118 -3.86 2.40 -1.60
N ILE A 119 -3.77 3.32 -0.63
CA ILE A 119 -4.03 4.74 -0.86
C ILE A 119 -2.83 5.51 -1.40
N ASP A 120 -1.62 4.96 -1.27
CA ASP A 120 -0.36 5.64 -1.57
C ASP A 120 -0.34 6.23 -2.99
N THR A 121 0.03 7.51 -3.08
CA THR A 121 0.22 8.23 -4.34
C THR A 121 1.56 7.90 -5.01
N SER A 122 2.54 7.46 -4.23
CA SER A 122 3.89 7.11 -4.65
C SER A 122 4.04 5.68 -5.19
N LYS A 123 3.04 4.81 -4.99
CA LYS A 123 2.99 3.41 -5.48
C LYS A 123 4.17 2.58 -5.00
N LEU A 124 4.62 2.81 -3.77
CA LEU A 124 5.70 2.04 -3.16
C LEU A 124 5.16 0.80 -2.46
N PRO A 125 5.89 -0.32 -2.48
CA PRO A 125 5.51 -1.53 -1.75
C PRO A 125 5.80 -1.36 -0.24
N LEU A 126 4.94 -0.62 0.47
CA LEU A 126 5.15 -0.28 1.89
C LEU A 126 5.30 -1.52 2.78
N GLN A 127 4.49 -2.57 2.54
CA GLN A 127 4.60 -3.83 3.28
C GLN A 127 5.99 -4.47 3.15
N GLU A 128 6.56 -4.43 1.95
CA GLU A 128 7.90 -4.98 1.70
C GLU A 128 9.00 -4.12 2.35
N ILE A 129 8.85 -2.78 2.30
CA ILE A 129 9.78 -1.84 2.94
C ILE A 129 9.83 -2.11 4.46
N VAL A 130 8.67 -2.23 5.12
CA VAL A 130 8.60 -2.48 6.56
C VAL A 130 9.17 -3.84 6.92
N LYS A 131 8.85 -4.88 6.15
CA LYS A 131 9.43 -6.22 6.35
C LYS A 131 10.96 -6.19 6.26
N ASN A 132 11.49 -5.48 5.27
CA ASN A 132 12.94 -5.33 5.10
C ASN A 132 13.57 -4.51 6.23
N GLY A 133 12.87 -3.49 6.73
CA GLY A 133 13.28 -2.70 7.90
C GLY A 133 13.37 -3.53 9.17
N LEU A 134 12.37 -4.37 9.45
CA LEU A 134 12.36 -5.28 10.61
C LEU A 134 13.47 -6.34 10.51
N GLU A 135 13.68 -6.92 9.33
CA GLU A 135 14.77 -7.87 9.10
C GLU A 135 16.14 -7.20 9.25
N TYR A 136 16.27 -5.93 8.84
CA TYR A 136 17.49 -5.16 9.02
C TYR A 136 17.78 -4.92 10.52
N LEU A 137 16.81 -4.45 11.29
CA LEU A 137 16.95 -4.28 12.74
C LEU A 137 17.34 -5.57 13.45
N ARG A 138 16.69 -6.69 13.07
CA ARG A 138 16.99 -8.00 13.65
C ARG A 138 18.44 -8.43 13.40
N LYS A 139 19.05 -8.06 12.27
CA LYS A 139 20.44 -8.37 11.96
C LYS A 139 21.43 -7.52 12.76
N GLU A 140 21.11 -6.27 13.01
CA GLU A 140 21.98 -5.36 13.77
C GLU A 140 21.94 -5.63 15.28
N LEU A 141 20.84 -6.19 15.79
CA LEU A 141 20.66 -6.56 17.20
C LEU A 141 21.14 -7.99 17.53
N SER A 142 21.52 -8.79 16.53
CA SER A 142 22.01 -10.17 16.70
C SER A 142 23.53 -10.26 16.67
#